data_AF-A0AAU3TMY5-F1
#
_entry.id   AF-A0AAU3TMY5-F1
#
_cell.length_a   1.000
_cell.length_b   1.000
_cell.length_c   1.000
_cell.angle_alpha   90.00
_cell.angle_beta   90.00
_cell.angle_gamma   90.00
#
_symmetry.space_group_name_H-M   'P 1'
#
loop_
_entity.id
_entity.type
_entity.pdbx_description
1 polymer ?
#
loop_
_entity_poly.entity_id
_entity_poly.type
_entity_poly.pdbx_seq_one_letter_code
_entity_poly.pdbx_strand_id
1 'polypeptide(L)'
;MSPTGRRAPLPPTDYRRREIVDESGLVVRPVGQSGEDLGIYDYSVLPGSQTLRRQVAAAFARRAKAHWDSAQSCTSYDRSVRHFLRSMAALEPPVASLSELTPGVWKTWAEAPGGFFRAKHLGVLLRQAPGMPQAVVTQMSKRRRQVVPRPKKSLSSAEMKRVRSAAAHTVRRAEQRISNNLALLERWRAGDLEAHPDARWGELLDHLARTGDLPRVPSGFVRNWAKGECRRRLGAWSLHPAVTQLFPSVSEKAAAAVLLICHEGWNLSVLEKLTGPSQWPNADGDDAHPAIHRVDTDKPRRARRRHSSSNLVDVGDDSPGEAMRQIIAMTAQARRTLALLDQPSDLLLWSRGARHPMFSNATVGLRDAIDAWARETLPDLPAGLNGRLLRHTAQVLHGRPRHNTPAVQDQHYLRRDEQVIEDSRDVVAAGLEDAVRHARATVQMRVIAAREPDGQDDVRTIAEQAGLPLDVARQVASGNLDTAVGACEDVEHRPLSDGGLCRVSFLLCFACPNALATARHLPRIVYLFQSLQSLRSVVPAAVWKADWEAHHRRVGDLLDQHADPRQHPALLARLTGQERGLIDRLLERRLDP
;
A
#
# COMPACT_ATOMS: atom_id res chain seq x y z
N MET A 1 16.27 -5.33 23.25
CA MET A 1 16.75 -5.18 21.86
C MET A 1 17.92 -6.12 21.66
N SER A 2 17.74 -7.29 21.04
CA SER A 2 18.86 -8.23 20.79
C SER A 2 19.54 -7.92 19.46
N PRO A 3 20.81 -7.50 19.44
CA PRO A 3 21.54 -7.18 18.23
C PRO A 3 22.47 -8.33 17.87
N THR A 4 21.96 -9.45 17.36
CA THR A 4 22.84 -10.55 16.89
C THR A 4 22.30 -11.21 15.64
N GLY A 5 22.10 -10.42 14.59
CA GLY A 5 22.15 -10.96 13.23
C GLY A 5 23.60 -11.30 12.88
N ARG A 6 23.93 -12.58 12.76
CA ARG A 6 25.24 -13.02 12.22
C ARG A 6 25.39 -12.40 10.81
N ARG A 7 26.50 -11.69 10.56
CA ARG A 7 26.83 -11.24 9.20
C ARG A 7 26.98 -12.47 8.32
N ALA A 8 26.26 -12.48 7.19
CA ALA A 8 26.43 -13.53 6.19
C ALA A 8 27.90 -13.54 5.71
N PRO A 9 28.52 -14.72 5.57
CA PRO A 9 29.87 -14.81 5.03
C PRO A 9 29.91 -14.19 3.63
N LEU A 10 30.97 -13.43 3.34
CA LEU A 10 31.20 -12.92 2.00
C LEU A 10 31.50 -14.11 1.06
N PRO A 11 31.13 -14.02 -0.23
CA PRO A 11 31.49 -15.05 -1.18
C PRO A 11 33.03 -15.17 -1.27
N PRO A 12 33.55 -16.35 -1.65
CA PRO A 12 34.98 -16.56 -1.89
C PRO A 12 35.59 -15.50 -2.81
N THR A 13 36.88 -15.19 -2.63
CA THR A 13 37.58 -14.16 -3.42
C THR A 13 37.62 -14.43 -4.92
N ASP A 14 37.43 -15.68 -5.33
CA ASP A 14 37.34 -16.15 -6.72
C ASP A 14 35.90 -16.21 -7.25
N TYR A 15 34.89 -15.85 -6.45
CA TYR A 15 33.50 -15.86 -6.88
C TYR A 15 33.27 -14.90 -8.05
N ARG A 16 32.99 -15.47 -9.22
CA ARG A 16 32.48 -14.74 -10.37
C ARG A 16 30.98 -14.98 -10.49
N ARG A 17 30.21 -13.89 -10.55
CA ARG A 17 28.77 -13.99 -10.82
C ARG A 17 28.58 -14.65 -12.20
N ARG A 18 27.92 -15.81 -12.22
CA ARG A 18 27.61 -16.58 -13.43
C ARG A 18 27.07 -15.66 -14.54
N GLU A 19 27.53 -15.85 -15.76
CA GLU A 19 26.97 -15.16 -16.91
C GLU A 19 25.49 -15.53 -17.07
N ILE A 20 24.66 -14.49 -17.13
CA ILE A 20 23.20 -14.64 -17.19
C ILE A 20 22.70 -14.76 -18.62
N VAL A 21 23.55 -14.57 -19.61
CA VAL A 21 23.23 -14.75 -21.04
C VAL A 21 24.17 -15.82 -21.57
N ASP A 22 23.66 -16.69 -22.42
CA ASP A 22 24.49 -17.68 -23.12
C ASP A 22 25.35 -17.05 -24.23
N GLU A 23 26.27 -17.85 -24.79
CA GLU A 23 27.17 -17.43 -25.88
C GLU A 23 26.42 -16.92 -27.13
N SER A 24 25.20 -17.44 -27.37
CA SER A 24 24.38 -17.01 -28.51
C SER A 24 23.83 -15.59 -28.35
N GLY A 25 23.74 -15.09 -27.11
CA GLY A 25 23.12 -13.82 -26.76
C GLY A 25 21.59 -13.87 -26.70
N LEU A 26 20.97 -15.06 -26.75
CA LEU A 26 19.52 -15.24 -26.94
C LEU A 26 18.83 -15.99 -25.80
N VAL A 27 19.58 -16.69 -24.94
CA VAL A 27 19.03 -17.39 -23.79
C VAL A 27 19.47 -16.68 -22.52
N VAL A 28 18.50 -16.14 -21.76
CA VAL A 28 18.77 -15.45 -20.49
C VAL A 28 18.38 -16.34 -19.31
N ARG A 29 19.31 -16.57 -18.40
CA ARG A 29 19.15 -17.31 -17.14
C ARG A 29 19.41 -16.39 -15.95
N PRO A 30 18.45 -15.50 -15.61
CA PRO A 30 18.61 -14.58 -14.50
C PRO A 30 18.75 -15.31 -13.16
N VAL A 31 19.60 -14.76 -12.29
CA VAL A 31 19.88 -15.30 -10.96
C VAL A 31 19.51 -14.25 -9.91
N GLY A 32 18.75 -14.65 -8.90
CA GLY A 32 18.35 -13.79 -7.80
C GLY A 32 19.49 -13.45 -6.84
N GLN A 33 19.21 -12.61 -5.85
CA GLN A 33 20.21 -12.16 -4.87
C GLN A 33 20.78 -13.30 -4.01
N SER A 34 20.03 -14.39 -3.82
CA SER A 34 20.43 -15.54 -3.01
C SER A 34 21.00 -16.68 -3.86
N GLY A 35 21.28 -16.43 -5.15
CA GLY A 35 21.81 -17.44 -6.07
C GLY A 35 20.73 -18.33 -6.71
N GLU A 36 19.45 -18.06 -6.47
CA GLU A 36 18.35 -18.85 -7.00
C GLU A 36 18.16 -18.62 -8.52
N ASP A 37 17.87 -19.69 -9.26
CA ASP A 37 17.52 -19.60 -10.68
C ASP A 37 16.11 -18.98 -10.81
N LEU A 38 16.01 -17.88 -11.57
CA LEU A 38 14.76 -17.15 -11.78
C LEU A 38 14.04 -17.56 -13.07
N GLY A 39 14.44 -18.68 -13.69
CA GLY A 39 13.87 -19.27 -14.88
C GLY A 39 14.77 -19.14 -16.11
N ILE A 40 14.41 -19.86 -17.16
CA ILE A 40 15.12 -19.83 -18.45
C ILE A 40 14.24 -19.10 -19.48
N TYR A 41 14.79 -18.04 -20.07
CA TYR A 41 14.09 -17.21 -21.05
C TYR A 41 14.78 -17.32 -22.41
N ASP A 42 14.24 -18.19 -23.24
CA ASP A 42 14.77 -18.47 -24.58
C ASP A 42 14.06 -17.62 -25.65
N TYR A 43 14.84 -16.76 -26.32
CA TYR A 43 14.43 -15.91 -27.44
C TYR A 43 14.88 -16.46 -28.81
N SER A 44 15.64 -17.55 -28.85
CA SER A 44 16.10 -18.19 -30.10
C SER A 44 14.93 -18.75 -30.93
N VAL A 45 13.88 -19.20 -30.25
CA VAL A 45 12.65 -19.75 -30.84
C VAL A 45 11.68 -18.71 -31.41
N LEU A 46 11.99 -17.41 -31.31
CA LEU A 46 11.12 -16.33 -31.78
C LEU A 46 11.45 -15.90 -33.21
N PRO A 47 10.44 -15.49 -34.02
CA PRO A 47 10.65 -15.03 -35.39
C PRO A 47 11.33 -13.65 -35.45
N GLY A 48 11.81 -13.29 -36.65
CA GLY A 48 12.39 -11.98 -36.96
C GLY A 48 13.92 -11.90 -36.82
N SER A 49 14.44 -10.70 -37.00
CA SER A 49 15.88 -10.42 -37.01
C SER A 49 16.58 -10.89 -35.74
N GLN A 50 17.68 -11.63 -35.91
CA GLN A 50 18.54 -12.06 -34.81
C GLN A 50 19.19 -10.86 -34.09
N THR A 51 19.51 -9.79 -34.81
CA THR A 51 20.09 -8.57 -34.25
C THR A 51 19.14 -7.93 -33.23
N LEU A 52 17.87 -7.73 -33.62
CA LEU A 52 16.86 -7.20 -32.71
C LEU A 52 16.65 -8.11 -31.49
N ARG A 53 16.56 -9.43 -31.69
CA ARG A 53 16.39 -10.40 -30.60
C ARG A 53 17.55 -10.33 -29.58
N ARG A 54 18.80 -10.27 -30.05
CA ARG A 54 19.99 -10.09 -29.19
C ARG A 54 19.96 -8.77 -28.43
N GLN A 55 19.61 -7.66 -29.09
CA GLN A 55 19.55 -6.34 -28.44
C GLN A 55 18.49 -6.30 -27.32
N VAL A 56 17.31 -6.89 -27.57
CA VAL A 56 16.23 -6.95 -26.57
C VAL A 56 16.57 -7.94 -25.45
N ALA A 57 17.15 -9.11 -25.76
CA ALA A 57 17.62 -10.08 -24.77
C ALA A 57 18.68 -9.46 -23.85
N ALA A 58 19.63 -8.71 -24.40
CA ALA A 58 20.63 -7.98 -23.63
C ALA A 58 19.99 -6.91 -22.73
N ALA A 59 18.96 -6.18 -23.20
CA ALA A 59 18.23 -5.22 -22.39
C ALA A 59 17.46 -5.89 -21.22
N PHE A 60 16.82 -7.03 -21.49
CA PHE A 60 16.18 -7.86 -20.48
C PHE A 60 17.19 -8.36 -19.45
N ALA A 61 18.33 -8.90 -19.89
CA ALA A 61 19.40 -9.39 -19.04
C ALA A 61 19.99 -8.29 -18.14
N ARG A 62 20.28 -7.11 -18.70
CA ARG A 62 20.74 -5.94 -17.92
C ARG A 62 19.75 -5.57 -16.83
N ARG A 63 18.45 -5.51 -17.17
CA ARG A 63 17.40 -5.19 -16.19
C ARG A 63 17.28 -6.26 -15.11
N ALA A 64 17.30 -7.53 -15.50
CA ALA A 64 17.23 -8.65 -14.57
C ALA A 64 18.40 -8.62 -13.58
N LYS A 65 19.63 -8.46 -14.08
CA LYS A 65 20.87 -8.40 -13.28
C LYS A 65 20.83 -7.32 -12.20
N ALA A 66 20.25 -6.16 -12.53
CA ALA A 66 20.29 -4.96 -11.70
C ALA A 66 19.08 -4.79 -10.77
N HIS A 67 17.91 -5.34 -11.11
CA HIS A 67 16.66 -4.94 -10.45
C HIS A 67 15.65 -6.05 -10.15
N TRP A 68 15.83 -7.28 -10.64
CA TRP A 68 14.82 -8.33 -10.44
C TRP A 68 15.33 -9.43 -9.53
N ASP A 69 14.60 -9.61 -8.43
CA ASP A 69 14.84 -10.64 -7.42
C ASP A 69 13.67 -11.63 -7.33
N SER A 70 12.95 -11.84 -8.44
CA SER A 70 11.83 -12.80 -8.49
C SER A 70 11.51 -13.27 -9.91
N ALA A 71 11.26 -14.56 -10.07
CA ALA A 71 10.85 -15.19 -11.33
C ALA A 71 9.56 -14.54 -11.88
N GLN A 72 8.63 -14.14 -11.02
CA GLN A 72 7.41 -13.47 -11.42
C GLN A 72 7.67 -12.13 -12.15
N SER A 73 8.69 -11.38 -11.74
CA SER A 73 9.07 -10.14 -12.43
C SER A 73 9.62 -10.45 -13.81
N CYS A 74 10.56 -11.39 -13.89
CA CYS A 74 11.15 -11.85 -15.14
C CYS A 74 10.07 -12.35 -16.12
N THR A 75 9.16 -13.22 -15.68
CA THR A 75 8.06 -13.77 -16.50
C THR A 75 7.07 -12.71 -16.98
N SER A 76 6.76 -11.69 -16.16
CA SER A 76 5.84 -10.62 -16.56
C SER A 76 6.41 -9.74 -17.68
N TYR A 77 7.71 -9.45 -17.62
CA TYR A 77 8.41 -8.70 -18.66
C TYR A 77 8.66 -9.56 -19.90
N ASP A 78 9.01 -10.83 -19.73
CA ASP A 78 9.23 -11.79 -20.82
C ASP A 78 8.00 -11.89 -21.73
N ARG A 79 6.79 -12.02 -21.16
CA ARG A 79 5.55 -12.01 -21.95
C ARG A 79 5.41 -10.77 -22.83
N SER A 80 5.84 -9.61 -22.32
CA SER A 80 5.80 -8.36 -23.08
C SER A 80 6.87 -8.32 -24.16
N VAL A 81 8.08 -8.82 -23.86
CA VAL A 81 9.19 -8.95 -24.81
C VAL A 81 8.84 -9.88 -25.96
N ARG A 82 8.32 -11.09 -25.67
CA ARG A 82 7.89 -12.06 -26.69
C ARG A 82 6.84 -11.46 -27.61
N HIS A 83 5.86 -10.74 -27.06
CA HIS A 83 4.85 -10.05 -27.86
C HIS A 83 5.48 -8.95 -28.73
N PHE A 84 6.36 -8.12 -28.17
CA PHE A 84 7.07 -7.09 -28.92
C PHE A 84 7.86 -7.66 -30.10
N LEU A 85 8.69 -8.69 -29.87
CA LEU A 85 9.51 -9.32 -30.92
C LEU A 85 8.65 -9.92 -32.04
N ARG A 86 7.56 -10.61 -31.68
CA ARG A 86 6.59 -11.13 -32.68
C ARG A 86 5.93 -10.01 -33.47
N SER A 87 5.55 -8.91 -32.82
CA SER A 87 4.97 -7.76 -33.51
C SER A 87 5.94 -7.09 -34.46
N MET A 88 7.22 -6.94 -34.09
CA MET A 88 8.24 -6.33 -34.94
C MET A 88 8.58 -7.19 -36.15
N ALA A 89 8.55 -8.53 -36.00
CA ALA A 89 8.76 -9.48 -37.07
C ALA A 89 7.61 -9.53 -38.09
N ALA A 90 6.39 -9.14 -37.67
CA ALA A 90 5.19 -9.17 -38.50
C ALA A 90 4.93 -7.86 -39.27
N LEU A 91 5.80 -6.86 -39.15
CA LEU A 91 5.71 -5.61 -39.91
C LEU A 91 6.29 -5.79 -41.33
N GLU A 92 5.83 -4.96 -42.27
CA GLU A 92 6.36 -4.89 -43.63
C GLU A 92 6.91 -3.48 -43.90
N PRO A 93 8.24 -3.31 -44.02
CA PRO A 93 9.29 -4.30 -43.74
C PRO A 93 9.46 -4.60 -42.23
N PRO A 94 10.02 -5.77 -41.86
CA PRO A 94 10.24 -6.12 -40.47
C PRO A 94 11.34 -5.25 -39.86
N VAL A 95 11.20 -4.90 -38.59
CA VAL A 95 12.21 -4.10 -37.88
C VAL A 95 13.41 -5.01 -37.57
N ALA A 96 14.57 -4.72 -38.15
CA ALA A 96 15.75 -5.56 -38.03
C ALA A 96 16.64 -5.21 -36.84
N SER A 97 16.54 -3.99 -36.31
CA SER A 97 17.35 -3.49 -35.19
C SER A 97 16.60 -2.45 -34.35
N LEU A 98 17.05 -2.18 -33.12
CA LEU A 98 16.50 -1.12 -32.28
C LEU A 98 16.63 0.27 -32.91
N SER A 99 17.65 0.50 -33.75
CA SER A 99 17.89 1.76 -34.46
C SER A 99 16.86 2.05 -35.55
N GLU A 100 16.20 1.03 -36.08
CA GLU A 100 15.14 1.17 -37.08
C GLU A 100 13.76 1.45 -36.46
N LEU A 101 13.65 1.38 -35.12
CA LEU A 101 12.38 1.62 -34.46
C LEU A 101 11.99 3.09 -34.60
N THR A 102 10.80 3.35 -35.13
CA THR A 102 10.28 4.72 -35.29
C THR A 102 9.25 5.07 -34.21
N PRO A 103 9.03 6.36 -33.91
CA PRO A 103 7.98 6.79 -32.98
C PRO A 103 6.58 6.32 -33.39
N GLY A 104 6.32 6.23 -34.70
CA GLY A 104 5.06 5.74 -35.27
C GLY A 104 4.84 4.26 -34.96
N VAL A 105 5.83 3.40 -35.25
CA VAL A 105 5.76 1.96 -34.94
C VAL A 105 5.57 1.72 -33.44
N TRP A 106 6.34 2.42 -32.61
CA TRP A 106 6.19 2.33 -31.15
C TRP A 106 4.79 2.76 -30.69
N LYS A 107 4.28 3.88 -31.21
CA LYS A 107 2.96 4.41 -30.84
C LYS A 107 1.86 3.41 -31.19
N THR A 108 1.83 2.93 -32.44
CA THR A 108 0.84 1.95 -32.91
C THR A 108 0.86 0.68 -32.06
N TRP A 109 2.05 0.12 -31.82
CA TRP A 109 2.19 -1.08 -30.99
C TRP A 109 1.73 -0.86 -29.54
N ALA A 110 2.09 0.28 -28.97
CA ALA A 110 1.79 0.60 -27.57
C ALA A 110 0.33 1.03 -27.34
N GLU A 111 -0.39 1.45 -28.38
CA GLU A 111 -1.82 1.82 -28.34
C GLU A 111 -2.75 0.67 -28.75
N ALA A 112 -2.21 -0.43 -29.28
CA ALA A 112 -2.96 -1.65 -29.54
C ALA A 112 -3.68 -2.16 -28.26
N PRO A 113 -4.78 -2.93 -28.38
CA PRO A 113 -5.51 -3.46 -27.23
C PRO A 113 -4.61 -4.15 -26.19
N GLY A 114 -4.67 -3.69 -24.94
CA GLY A 114 -3.80 -4.15 -23.85
C GLY A 114 -2.35 -3.67 -23.90
N GLY A 115 -2.00 -2.77 -24.83
CA GLY A 115 -0.64 -2.29 -25.10
C GLY A 115 -0.04 -1.44 -23.98
N PHE A 116 -0.87 -0.85 -23.11
CA PHE A 116 -0.40 0.01 -22.00
C PHE A 116 0.63 -0.67 -21.09
N PHE A 117 0.34 -1.87 -20.59
CA PHE A 117 1.24 -2.58 -19.68
C PHE A 117 2.50 -3.08 -20.41
N ARG A 118 2.35 -3.54 -21.66
CA ARG A 118 3.47 -3.97 -22.49
C ARG A 118 4.42 -2.83 -22.78
N ALA A 119 3.90 -1.66 -23.17
CA ALA A 119 4.67 -0.45 -23.41
C ALA A 119 5.38 0.05 -22.15
N LYS A 120 4.74 -0.06 -20.98
CA LYS A 120 5.38 0.26 -19.70
C LYS A 120 6.56 -0.67 -19.41
N HIS A 121 6.40 -1.98 -19.61
CA HIS A 121 7.48 -2.95 -19.42
C HIS A 121 8.64 -2.71 -20.40
N LEU A 122 8.35 -2.62 -21.70
CA LEU A 122 9.37 -2.42 -22.72
C LEU A 122 10.05 -1.05 -22.59
N GLY A 123 9.32 0.00 -22.22
CA GLY A 123 9.92 1.30 -21.93
C GLY A 123 10.91 1.25 -20.76
N VAL A 124 10.71 0.38 -19.76
CA VAL A 124 11.69 0.16 -18.69
C VAL A 124 12.94 -0.57 -19.19
N LEU A 125 12.82 -1.47 -20.17
CA LEU A 125 13.94 -2.23 -20.72
C LEU A 125 14.74 -1.42 -21.76
N LEU A 126 14.03 -0.75 -22.66
CA LEU A 126 14.58 -0.26 -23.92
C LEU A 126 15.01 1.21 -23.88
N ARG A 127 14.54 2.03 -22.94
CA ARG A 127 14.89 3.46 -22.87
C ARG A 127 16.40 3.73 -22.76
N GLN A 128 17.14 2.79 -22.18
CA GLN A 128 18.60 2.86 -22.02
C GLN A 128 19.32 1.79 -22.87
N ALA A 129 18.63 1.20 -23.85
CA ALA A 129 19.24 0.21 -24.72
C ALA A 129 20.13 0.90 -25.78
N PRO A 130 21.34 0.38 -26.04
CA PRO A 130 22.18 0.89 -27.12
C PRO A 130 21.45 0.82 -28.47
N GLY A 131 21.60 1.87 -29.27
CA GLY A 131 20.97 1.98 -30.59
C GLY A 131 19.51 2.44 -30.58
N MET A 132 18.93 2.82 -29.43
CA MET A 132 17.56 3.35 -29.38
C MET A 132 17.50 4.81 -29.91
N PRO A 133 16.66 5.13 -30.91
CA PRO A 133 16.52 6.49 -31.40
C PRO A 133 15.92 7.44 -30.36
N GLN A 134 16.51 8.63 -30.21
CA GLN A 134 16.07 9.62 -29.21
C GLN A 134 14.60 10.02 -29.36
N ALA A 135 14.09 10.09 -30.59
CA ALA A 135 12.68 10.36 -30.86
C ALA A 135 11.74 9.30 -30.25
N VAL A 136 12.14 8.03 -30.27
CA VAL A 136 11.39 6.93 -29.63
C VAL A 136 11.49 7.02 -28.11
N VAL A 137 12.68 7.33 -27.56
CA VAL A 137 12.86 7.52 -26.11
C VAL A 137 11.96 8.64 -25.59
N THR A 138 11.88 9.76 -26.33
CA THR A 138 10.96 10.87 -26.02
C THR A 138 9.51 10.38 -26.03
N GLN A 139 9.12 9.62 -27.05
CA GLN A 139 7.77 9.04 -27.15
C GLN A 139 7.46 8.04 -26.01
N MET A 140 8.43 7.23 -25.59
CA MET A 140 8.32 6.33 -24.43
C MET A 140 8.16 7.10 -23.10
N SER A 141 8.76 8.29 -23.02
CA SER A 141 8.80 9.12 -21.81
C SER A 141 7.58 10.04 -21.66
N LYS A 142 6.79 10.22 -22.73
CA LYS A 142 5.53 10.96 -22.66
C LYS A 142 4.62 10.33 -21.60
N ARG A 143 4.21 11.13 -20.61
CA ARG A 143 3.23 10.72 -19.60
C ARG A 143 1.94 10.34 -20.31
N ARG A 144 1.66 9.04 -20.37
CA ARG A 144 0.33 8.56 -20.78
C ARG A 144 -0.65 8.98 -19.70
N ARG A 145 -1.80 9.52 -20.12
CA ARG A 145 -2.89 9.95 -19.23
C ARG A 145 -3.17 8.79 -18.29
N GLN A 146 -2.91 8.99 -16.99
CA GLN A 146 -3.24 7.99 -16.00
C GLN A 146 -4.76 7.90 -15.97
N VAL A 147 -5.30 6.75 -16.36
CA VAL A 147 -6.72 6.46 -16.13
C VAL A 147 -6.91 6.51 -14.62
N VAL A 148 -7.81 7.39 -14.15
CA VAL A 148 -8.18 7.47 -12.74
C VAL A 148 -8.66 6.07 -12.34
N PRO A 149 -7.98 5.37 -11.42
CA PRO A 149 -8.38 4.04 -11.04
C PRO A 149 -9.78 4.09 -10.43
N ARG A 150 -10.68 3.20 -10.87
CA ARG A 150 -11.99 3.07 -10.24
C ARG A 150 -11.83 2.73 -8.75
N PRO A 151 -12.70 3.27 -7.87
CA PRO A 151 -12.82 2.80 -6.49
C PRO A 151 -13.00 1.29 -6.45
N LYS A 152 -12.52 0.68 -5.38
CA LYS A 152 -12.68 -0.73 -5.07
C LYS A 152 -13.72 -0.87 -3.98
N LYS A 153 -14.49 -1.95 -4.06
CA LYS A 153 -15.45 -2.31 -3.04
C LYS A 153 -14.88 -3.43 -2.17
N SER A 154 -14.68 -3.18 -0.88
CA SER A 154 -14.40 -4.23 0.10
C SER A 154 -15.68 -4.97 0.49
N LEU A 155 -15.53 -6.21 0.94
CA LEU A 155 -16.57 -6.89 1.73
C LEU A 155 -16.85 -6.15 3.04
N SER A 156 -18.09 -6.24 3.53
CA SER A 156 -18.47 -5.82 4.88
C SER A 156 -17.80 -6.67 5.96
N SER A 157 -17.77 -6.16 7.21
CA SER A 157 -17.26 -6.91 8.36
C SER A 157 -17.99 -8.25 8.58
N ALA A 158 -19.30 -8.29 8.32
CA ALA A 158 -20.09 -9.52 8.46
C ALA A 158 -19.74 -10.56 7.37
N GLU A 159 -19.61 -10.12 6.11
CA GLU A 159 -19.18 -11.00 5.02
C GLU A 159 -17.75 -11.51 5.26
N MET A 160 -16.83 -10.65 5.69
CA MET A 160 -15.46 -11.05 6.01
C MET A 160 -15.42 -12.05 7.17
N LYS A 161 -16.27 -11.89 8.19
CA LYS A 161 -16.43 -12.86 9.28
C LYS A 161 -16.92 -14.21 8.74
N ARG A 162 -17.93 -14.23 7.85
CA ARG A 162 -18.40 -15.47 7.20
C ARG A 162 -17.29 -16.17 6.43
N VAL A 163 -16.49 -15.43 5.65
CA VAL A 163 -15.33 -15.99 4.93
C VAL A 163 -14.34 -16.62 5.91
N ARG A 164 -13.97 -15.89 6.97
CA ARG A 164 -13.01 -16.36 7.97
C ARG A 164 -13.50 -17.63 8.67
N SER A 165 -14.75 -17.64 9.13
CA SER A 165 -15.35 -18.79 9.81
C SER A 165 -15.44 -20.02 8.91
N ALA A 166 -15.79 -19.86 7.64
CA ALA A 166 -15.80 -20.95 6.67
C ALA A 166 -14.40 -21.54 6.44
N ALA A 167 -13.40 -20.67 6.28
CA ALA A 167 -12.01 -21.10 6.10
C ALA A 167 -11.47 -21.83 7.34
N ALA A 168 -11.73 -21.29 8.54
CA ALA A 168 -11.37 -21.92 9.81
C ALA A 168 -12.05 -23.29 9.95
N HIS A 169 -13.33 -23.42 9.60
CA HIS A 169 -14.04 -24.69 9.62
C HIS A 169 -13.41 -25.73 8.67
N THR A 170 -13.06 -25.35 7.44
CA THR A 170 -12.37 -26.24 6.50
C THR A 170 -11.01 -26.70 7.04
N VAL A 171 -10.21 -25.77 7.57
CA VAL A 171 -8.88 -26.08 8.15
C VAL A 171 -9.00 -27.02 9.34
N ARG A 172 -9.89 -26.73 10.28
CA ARG A 172 -10.13 -27.55 11.47
C ARG A 172 -10.56 -28.97 11.11
N ARG A 173 -11.47 -29.14 10.15
CA ARG A 173 -11.89 -30.48 9.68
C ARG A 173 -10.76 -31.26 9.03
N ALA A 174 -9.91 -30.58 8.26
CA ALA A 174 -8.76 -31.21 7.61
C ALA A 174 -7.71 -31.65 8.63
N GLU A 175 -7.40 -30.78 9.60
CA GLU A 175 -6.49 -31.09 10.71
C GLU A 175 -7.00 -32.29 11.52
N GLN A 176 -8.27 -32.27 11.96
CA GLN A 176 -8.87 -33.38 12.71
C GLN A 176 -8.83 -34.70 11.92
N ARG A 177 -9.18 -34.69 10.63
CA ARG A 177 -9.11 -35.89 9.77
C ARG A 177 -7.68 -36.46 9.75
N ILE A 178 -6.70 -35.59 9.51
CA ILE A 178 -5.30 -36.00 9.33
C ILE A 178 -4.73 -36.49 10.66
N SER A 179 -4.95 -35.76 11.75
CA SER A 179 -4.50 -36.12 13.09
C SER A 179 -5.08 -37.46 13.57
N ASN A 180 -6.38 -37.70 13.33
CA ASN A 180 -7.01 -38.98 13.66
C ASN A 180 -6.43 -40.16 12.86
N ASN A 181 -6.19 -39.99 11.55
CA ASN A 181 -5.57 -41.04 10.73
C ASN A 181 -4.09 -41.24 11.07
N LEU A 182 -3.37 -40.19 11.47
CA LEU A 182 -1.99 -40.32 11.96
C LEU A 182 -1.94 -41.11 13.27
N ALA A 183 -2.83 -40.83 14.23
CA ALA A 183 -2.91 -41.61 15.47
C ALA A 183 -3.19 -43.09 15.21
N LEU A 184 -4.09 -43.39 14.27
CA LEU A 184 -4.37 -44.78 13.86
C LEU A 184 -3.15 -45.44 13.18
N LEU A 185 -2.44 -44.70 12.33
CA LEU A 185 -1.22 -45.18 11.69
C LEU A 185 -0.14 -45.52 12.72
N GLU A 186 0.06 -44.69 13.75
CA GLU A 186 1.04 -44.98 14.80
C GLU A 186 0.65 -46.21 15.62
N ARG A 187 -0.64 -46.37 15.97
CA ARG A 187 -1.14 -47.61 16.59
C ARG A 187 -0.91 -48.85 15.73
N TRP A 188 -1.10 -48.73 14.41
CA TRP A 188 -0.83 -49.81 13.48
C TRP A 188 0.66 -50.19 13.46
N ARG A 189 1.55 -49.19 13.44
CA ARG A 189 3.02 -49.40 13.48
C ARG A 189 3.50 -49.99 14.80
N ALA A 190 2.80 -49.73 15.90
CA ALA A 190 3.07 -50.32 17.20
C ALA A 190 2.60 -51.80 17.31
N GLY A 191 1.84 -52.30 16.32
CA GLY A 191 1.29 -53.66 16.33
C GLY A 191 -0.08 -53.77 17.03
N ASP A 192 -0.64 -52.67 17.55
CA ASP A 192 -1.89 -52.66 18.33
C ASP A 192 -3.14 -53.05 17.52
N LEU A 193 -3.02 -53.18 16.19
CA LEU A 193 -4.14 -53.39 15.27
C LEU A 193 -4.14 -54.76 14.58
N GLU A 194 -3.25 -55.70 14.90
CA GLU A 194 -3.12 -56.97 14.15
C GLU A 194 -4.43 -57.77 14.00
N ALA A 195 -5.27 -57.81 15.04
CA ALA A 195 -6.60 -58.44 15.00
C ALA A 195 -7.77 -57.44 14.86
N HIS A 196 -7.47 -56.16 14.65
CA HIS A 196 -8.48 -55.10 14.60
C HIS A 196 -9.07 -54.95 13.18
N PRO A 197 -10.38 -54.63 13.03
CA PRO A 197 -11.00 -54.33 11.73
C PRO A 197 -10.33 -53.19 10.93
N ASP A 198 -9.44 -52.44 11.57
CA ASP A 198 -8.67 -51.34 10.99
C ASP A 198 -7.27 -51.72 10.50
N ALA A 199 -6.82 -52.97 10.69
CA ALA A 199 -5.48 -53.42 10.27
C ALA A 199 -5.17 -53.07 8.81
N ARG A 200 -6.10 -53.37 7.90
CA ARG A 200 -5.95 -53.11 6.45
C ARG A 200 -5.96 -51.63 6.08
N TRP A 201 -6.59 -50.80 6.90
CA TRP A 201 -6.55 -49.36 6.73
C TRP A 201 -5.25 -48.77 7.24
N GLY A 202 -4.76 -49.25 8.39
CA GLY A 202 -3.42 -48.93 8.89
C GLY A 202 -2.33 -49.25 7.85
N GLU A 203 -2.39 -50.44 7.23
CA GLU A 203 -1.49 -50.82 6.13
C GLU A 203 -1.58 -49.86 4.93
N LEU A 204 -2.80 -49.45 4.54
CA LEU A 204 -3.00 -48.47 3.46
C LEU A 204 -2.43 -47.10 3.82
N LEU A 205 -2.68 -46.62 5.05
CA LEU A 205 -2.18 -45.34 5.55
C LEU A 205 -0.65 -45.35 5.63
N ASP A 206 -0.04 -46.46 6.03
CA ASP A 206 1.41 -46.60 6.09
C ASP A 206 2.04 -46.59 4.68
N HIS A 207 1.37 -47.21 3.71
CA HIS A 207 1.75 -47.08 2.30
C HIS A 207 1.65 -45.62 1.83
N LEU A 208 0.53 -44.93 2.09
CA LEU A 208 0.35 -43.52 1.75
C LEU A 208 1.40 -42.62 2.42
N ALA A 209 1.75 -42.86 3.68
CA ALA A 209 2.74 -42.08 4.41
C ALA A 209 4.14 -42.17 3.77
N ARG A 210 4.51 -43.33 3.21
CA ARG A 210 5.80 -43.53 2.54
C ARG A 210 5.83 -43.07 1.09
N THR A 211 4.77 -43.34 0.33
CA THR A 211 4.77 -43.16 -1.14
C THR A 211 3.99 -41.93 -1.60
N GLY A 212 3.12 -41.38 -0.75
CA GLY A 212 2.20 -40.30 -1.09
C GLY A 212 1.01 -40.72 -1.96
N ASP A 213 0.94 -41.97 -2.40
CA ASP A 213 -0.11 -42.47 -3.29
C ASP A 213 -0.67 -43.82 -2.85
N LEU A 214 -1.81 -44.21 -3.41
CA LEU A 214 -2.38 -45.52 -3.15
C LEU A 214 -1.52 -46.62 -3.80
N PRO A 215 -1.49 -47.84 -3.25
CA PRO A 215 -0.72 -48.93 -3.83
C PRO A 215 -1.27 -49.29 -5.22
N ARG A 216 -0.39 -49.26 -6.22
CA ARG A 216 -0.73 -49.55 -7.63
C ARG A 216 -0.10 -50.84 -8.13
N VAL A 217 -0.69 -51.39 -9.20
CA VAL A 217 -0.06 -52.41 -10.05
C VAL A 217 0.78 -51.72 -11.14
N PRO A 218 1.71 -52.42 -11.82
CA PRO A 218 2.57 -51.82 -12.86
C PRO A 218 1.81 -51.10 -13.98
N SER A 219 0.58 -51.53 -14.29
CA SER A 219 -0.31 -50.88 -15.26
C SER A 219 -0.95 -49.57 -14.76
N GLY A 220 -0.59 -49.09 -13.56
CA GLY A 220 -1.03 -47.80 -13.01
C GLY A 220 -2.36 -47.83 -12.27
N PHE A 221 -3.09 -48.95 -12.29
CA PHE A 221 -4.35 -49.09 -11.54
C PHE A 221 -4.11 -49.31 -10.04
N VAL A 222 -4.98 -48.76 -9.19
CA VAL A 222 -4.96 -49.04 -7.74
C VAL A 222 -5.26 -50.53 -7.51
N ARG A 223 -4.53 -51.18 -6.60
CA ARG A 223 -4.72 -52.59 -6.25
C ARG A 223 -6.16 -52.83 -5.74
N ASN A 224 -6.75 -53.98 -6.10
CA ASN A 224 -8.15 -54.27 -5.81
C ASN A 224 -8.48 -54.27 -4.31
N TRP A 225 -7.57 -54.77 -3.46
CA TRP A 225 -7.78 -54.75 -2.02
C TRP A 225 -7.85 -53.32 -1.47
N ALA A 226 -7.00 -52.41 -1.98
CA ALA A 226 -6.98 -51.01 -1.56
C ALA A 226 -8.24 -50.29 -2.05
N LYS A 227 -8.68 -50.56 -3.29
CA LYS A 227 -9.97 -50.07 -3.80
C LYS A 227 -11.15 -50.52 -2.92
N GLY A 228 -11.19 -51.81 -2.57
CA GLY A 228 -12.22 -52.38 -1.70
C GLY A 228 -12.24 -51.72 -0.32
N GLU A 229 -11.06 -51.54 0.27
CA GLU A 229 -10.91 -50.87 1.56
C GLU A 229 -11.34 -49.40 1.52
N CYS A 230 -10.93 -48.65 0.48
CA CYS A 230 -11.35 -47.28 0.27
C CYS A 230 -12.89 -47.19 0.12
N ARG A 231 -13.49 -48.09 -0.66
CA ARG A 231 -14.95 -48.12 -0.87
C ARG A 231 -15.70 -48.44 0.43
N ARG A 232 -15.17 -49.36 1.24
CA ARG A 232 -15.74 -49.74 2.54
C ARG A 232 -15.85 -48.57 3.50
N ARG A 233 -14.84 -47.69 3.55
CA ARG A 233 -14.80 -46.56 4.50
C ARG A 233 -15.36 -45.25 3.97
N LEU A 234 -15.15 -44.98 2.69
CA LEU A 234 -15.41 -43.66 2.10
C LEU A 234 -16.55 -43.69 1.07
N GLY A 235 -17.17 -44.85 0.83
CA GLY A 235 -18.29 -45.01 -0.08
C GLY A 235 -17.89 -45.10 -1.56
N ALA A 236 -18.84 -44.81 -2.45
CA ALA A 236 -18.57 -44.73 -3.89
C ALA A 236 -17.64 -43.55 -4.21
N TRP A 237 -16.83 -43.65 -5.27
CA TRP A 237 -15.87 -42.61 -5.70
C TRP A 237 -14.76 -42.30 -4.66
N SER A 238 -14.40 -43.30 -3.86
CA SER A 238 -13.52 -43.19 -2.69
C SER A 238 -12.04 -42.92 -2.97
N LEU A 239 -11.55 -43.09 -4.20
CA LEU A 239 -10.10 -43.02 -4.48
C LEU A 239 -9.51 -41.62 -4.29
N HIS A 240 -10.24 -40.57 -4.67
CA HIS A 240 -9.75 -39.21 -4.48
C HIS A 240 -9.78 -38.78 -3.00
N PRO A 241 -10.87 -39.01 -2.24
CA PRO A 241 -10.85 -38.81 -0.79
C PRO A 241 -9.85 -39.69 -0.04
N ALA A 242 -9.51 -40.88 -0.55
CA ALA A 242 -8.55 -41.78 0.09
C ALA A 242 -7.11 -41.23 0.07
N VAL A 243 -6.70 -40.58 -1.02
CA VAL A 243 -5.34 -39.98 -1.07
C VAL A 243 -5.19 -38.76 -0.16
N THR A 244 -6.27 -38.15 0.30
CA THR A 244 -6.23 -36.97 1.20
C THR A 244 -6.40 -37.33 2.69
N GLN A 245 -6.41 -38.63 3.04
CA GLN A 245 -6.60 -39.05 4.43
C GLN A 245 -5.46 -38.63 5.35
N LEU A 246 -4.23 -38.53 4.81
CA LEU A 246 -3.03 -38.06 5.51
C LEU A 246 -2.51 -36.71 5.01
N PHE A 247 -3.15 -36.13 4.00
CA PHE A 247 -2.65 -34.94 3.32
C PHE A 247 -3.78 -33.94 3.05
N PRO A 248 -3.51 -32.63 3.08
CA PRO A 248 -4.51 -31.64 2.70
C PRO A 248 -4.92 -31.80 1.23
N SER A 249 -6.19 -31.58 0.92
CA SER A 249 -6.66 -31.40 -0.45
C SER A 249 -6.27 -30.03 -1.00
N VAL A 250 -6.43 -29.83 -2.31
CA VAL A 250 -6.22 -28.52 -2.96
C VAL A 250 -7.17 -27.46 -2.38
N SER A 251 -8.41 -27.86 -2.07
CA SER A 251 -9.43 -27.00 -1.45
C SER A 251 -9.05 -26.60 -0.02
N GLU A 252 -8.49 -27.54 0.75
CA GLU A 252 -8.03 -27.27 2.13
C GLU A 252 -6.78 -26.39 2.19
N LYS A 253 -5.85 -26.56 1.23
CA LYS A 253 -4.73 -25.61 1.03
C LYS A 253 -5.24 -24.20 0.73
N ALA A 254 -6.27 -24.08 -0.09
CA ALA A 254 -6.89 -22.79 -0.40
C ALA A 254 -7.53 -22.16 0.84
N ALA A 255 -8.27 -22.93 1.64
CA ALA A 255 -8.85 -22.47 2.90
C ALA A 255 -7.78 -21.98 3.88
N ALA A 256 -6.68 -22.73 4.04
CA ALA A 256 -5.54 -22.32 4.85
C ALA A 256 -4.96 -20.97 4.39
N ALA A 257 -4.81 -20.78 3.08
CA ALA A 257 -4.35 -19.52 2.52
C ALA A 257 -5.34 -18.36 2.77
N VAL A 258 -6.65 -18.60 2.59
CA VAL A 258 -7.71 -17.62 2.89
C VAL A 258 -7.65 -17.20 4.35
N LEU A 259 -7.55 -18.17 5.27
CA LEU A 259 -7.51 -17.90 6.71
C LEU A 259 -6.33 -16.99 7.08
N LEU A 260 -5.14 -17.27 6.55
CA LEU A 260 -3.95 -16.42 6.74
C LEU A 260 -4.09 -15.02 6.12
N ILE A 261 -4.79 -14.88 4.98
CA ILE A 261 -5.12 -13.57 4.41
C ILE A 261 -6.06 -12.81 5.34
N CYS A 262 -7.06 -13.47 5.90
CA CYS A 262 -8.03 -12.84 6.80
C CYS A 262 -7.41 -12.33 8.09
N HIS A 263 -6.51 -13.09 8.72
CA HIS A 263 -5.87 -12.68 9.99
C HIS A 263 -4.76 -11.64 9.81
N GLU A 264 -3.89 -11.85 8.84
CA GLU A 264 -2.65 -11.08 8.73
C GLU A 264 -2.57 -10.16 7.51
N GLY A 265 -3.57 -10.26 6.62
CA GLY A 265 -3.55 -9.53 5.36
C GLY A 265 -2.25 -9.81 4.61
N TRP A 266 -1.84 -11.08 4.46
CA TRP A 266 -0.66 -11.49 3.69
C TRP A 266 -0.93 -11.48 2.18
N ASN A 267 0.12 -11.39 1.37
CA ASN A 267 -0.01 -11.43 -0.10
C ASN A 267 0.12 -12.88 -0.55
N LEU A 268 -0.48 -13.24 -1.69
CA LEU A 268 -0.26 -14.56 -2.28
C LEU A 268 1.24 -14.89 -2.42
N SER A 269 2.05 -13.92 -2.87
CA SER A 269 3.51 -14.11 -2.98
C SER A 269 4.23 -14.39 -1.67
N VAL A 270 3.65 -14.02 -0.52
CA VAL A 270 4.18 -14.37 0.81
C VAL A 270 3.76 -15.79 1.15
N LEU A 271 2.51 -16.16 0.90
CA LEU A 271 1.99 -17.52 1.11
C LEU A 271 2.69 -18.55 0.22
N GLU A 272 3.01 -18.19 -1.01
CA GLU A 272 3.77 -19.00 -1.98
C GLU A 272 5.16 -19.40 -1.48
N LYS A 273 5.76 -18.58 -0.62
CA LYS A 273 7.11 -18.78 -0.06
C LYS A 273 7.10 -19.05 1.44
N LEU A 274 5.91 -19.24 2.01
CA LEU A 274 5.75 -19.39 3.44
C LEU A 274 6.37 -20.72 3.88
N THR A 275 7.28 -20.68 4.84
CA THR A 275 7.86 -21.87 5.47
C THR A 275 7.24 -22.09 6.85
N GLY A 276 7.41 -23.30 7.40
CA GLY A 276 7.05 -23.54 8.81
C GLY A 276 7.83 -22.59 9.73
N PRO A 277 7.24 -22.14 10.87
CA PRO A 277 7.94 -21.29 11.81
C PRO A 277 9.17 -22.00 12.38
N SER A 278 10.33 -21.34 12.29
CA SER A 278 11.64 -21.84 12.69
C SER A 278 11.94 -21.64 14.18
N GLN A 279 11.20 -20.77 14.84
CA GLN A 279 11.41 -20.38 16.25
C GLN A 279 10.07 -20.18 16.96
N TRP A 280 9.97 -20.75 18.15
CA TRP A 280 8.86 -20.51 19.07
C TRP A 280 9.48 -19.82 20.30
N PRO A 281 9.36 -18.49 20.44
CA PRO A 281 10.02 -17.75 21.52
C PRO A 281 9.65 -18.23 22.93
N ASN A 282 8.54 -18.96 23.06
CA ASN A 282 8.06 -19.60 24.27
C ASN A 282 7.95 -21.13 24.13
N ALA A 283 8.76 -21.78 23.27
CA ALA A 283 8.81 -23.25 23.20
C ALA A 283 9.18 -23.90 24.54
N ASP A 284 9.86 -23.16 25.42
CA ASP A 284 10.55 -23.70 26.60
C ASP A 284 9.78 -23.52 27.92
N GLY A 285 8.54 -22.99 27.97
CA GLY A 285 7.94 -22.78 29.29
C GLY A 285 6.49 -22.32 29.37
N ASP A 286 5.74 -23.15 30.09
CA ASP A 286 4.48 -22.92 30.81
C ASP A 286 3.19 -22.90 29.97
N ASP A 287 2.31 -23.88 30.20
CA ASP A 287 0.94 -23.95 29.66
C ASP A 287 0.09 -22.72 30.08
N ALA A 288 0.58 -21.91 31.02
CA ALA A 288 -0.01 -20.65 31.44
C ALA A 288 0.07 -19.51 30.40
N HIS A 289 0.88 -19.63 29.33
CA HIS A 289 1.07 -18.56 28.34
C HIS A 289 0.78 -18.99 26.89
N PRO A 290 0.10 -18.15 26.08
CA PRO A 290 -0.30 -18.50 24.71
C PRO A 290 0.92 -18.71 23.80
N ALA A 291 0.92 -19.80 23.01
CA ALA A 291 2.01 -20.13 22.08
C ALA A 291 2.24 -18.99 21.05
N ILE A 292 3.49 -18.63 20.79
CA ILE A 292 3.84 -17.59 19.81
C ILE A 292 4.55 -18.21 18.62
N HIS A 293 3.88 -18.24 17.47
CA HIS A 293 4.47 -18.67 16.21
C HIS A 293 5.15 -17.49 15.51
N ARG A 294 6.49 -17.47 15.50
CA ARG A 294 7.25 -16.49 14.75
C ARG A 294 7.43 -16.95 13.30
N VAL A 295 6.82 -16.22 12.38
CA VAL A 295 6.78 -16.57 10.96
C VAL A 295 7.61 -15.58 10.15
N ASP A 296 8.62 -16.10 9.47
CA ASP A 296 9.46 -15.31 8.59
C ASP A 296 8.76 -15.01 7.26
N THR A 297 8.95 -13.80 6.76
CA THR A 297 8.38 -13.32 5.51
C THR A 297 9.45 -12.68 4.64
N ASP A 298 9.44 -13.02 3.36
CA ASP A 298 10.38 -12.52 2.36
C ASP A 298 9.66 -11.60 1.35
N LYS A 299 10.16 -10.37 1.22
CA LYS A 299 9.76 -9.42 0.17
C LYS A 299 10.98 -8.88 -0.57
N PRO A 300 11.42 -9.57 -1.65
CA PRO A 300 12.65 -9.23 -2.35
C PRO A 300 12.75 -7.76 -2.76
N ARG A 301 11.63 -7.18 -3.22
CA ARG A 301 11.52 -5.76 -3.63
C ARG A 301 11.78 -4.71 -2.54
N ARG A 302 12.02 -5.11 -1.28
CA ARG A 302 12.25 -4.18 -0.15
C ARG A 302 13.73 -4.01 0.22
N ALA A 303 14.65 -4.56 -0.57
CA ALA A 303 16.10 -4.44 -0.36
C ALA A 303 16.50 -4.68 1.11
N ARG A 304 17.02 -3.67 1.83
CA ARG A 304 17.42 -3.78 3.25
C ARG A 304 16.30 -4.26 4.19
N ARG A 305 15.03 -4.12 3.81
CA ARG A 305 13.84 -4.57 4.57
C ARG A 305 13.16 -5.80 3.93
N ARG A 306 13.94 -6.62 3.19
CA ARG A 306 13.47 -7.83 2.51
C ARG A 306 12.90 -8.86 3.49
N HIS A 307 13.66 -9.16 4.53
CA HIS A 307 13.30 -10.14 5.55
C HIS A 307 12.61 -9.43 6.72
N SER A 308 11.47 -9.99 7.17
CA SER A 308 10.71 -9.51 8.32
C SER A 308 10.02 -10.71 8.97
N SER A 309 9.78 -10.65 10.27
CA SER A 309 8.98 -11.68 10.97
C SER A 309 7.63 -11.11 11.43
N SER A 310 6.62 -11.96 11.49
CA SER A 310 5.32 -11.72 12.13
C SER A 310 5.16 -12.68 13.31
N ASN A 311 4.70 -12.18 14.45
CA ASN A 311 4.40 -13.01 15.62
C ASN A 311 2.90 -13.30 15.64
N LEU A 312 2.52 -14.57 15.54
CA LEU A 312 1.13 -15.01 15.62
C LEU A 312 0.91 -15.66 16.98
N VAL A 313 0.09 -15.02 17.81
CA VAL A 313 -0.18 -15.47 19.18
C VAL A 313 -1.41 -16.38 19.17
N ASP A 314 -1.28 -17.57 19.76
CA ASP A 314 -2.36 -18.55 19.93
C ASP A 314 -3.08 -18.29 21.25
N VAL A 315 -4.06 -17.37 21.21
CA VAL A 315 -4.94 -17.06 22.35
C VAL A 315 -6.22 -17.91 22.34
N GLY A 316 -6.20 -19.05 21.65
CA GLY A 316 -7.36 -19.93 21.47
C GLY A 316 -8.18 -19.59 20.22
N ASP A 317 -9.48 -19.87 20.30
CA ASP A 317 -10.40 -19.91 19.16
C ASP A 317 -10.37 -18.63 18.29
N ASP A 318 -10.25 -18.83 16.97
CA ASP A 318 -10.26 -17.76 15.96
C ASP A 318 -9.05 -16.80 16.08
N SER A 319 -7.97 -17.26 16.72
CA SER A 319 -6.71 -16.54 16.79
C SER A 319 -5.78 -16.86 15.60
N PRO A 320 -4.91 -15.91 15.19
CA PRO A 320 -3.91 -16.18 14.16
C PRO A 320 -2.93 -17.30 14.55
N GLY A 321 -2.66 -17.49 15.85
CA GLY A 321 -1.80 -18.56 16.32
C GLY A 321 -2.44 -19.94 16.22
N GLU A 322 -3.71 -20.10 16.62
CA GLU A 322 -4.47 -21.34 16.45
C GLU A 322 -4.50 -21.76 14.96
N ALA A 323 -4.83 -20.80 14.09
CA ALA A 323 -4.83 -21.02 12.64
C ALA A 323 -3.45 -21.50 12.15
N MET A 324 -2.36 -20.90 12.62
CA MET A 324 -1.01 -21.31 12.24
C MET A 324 -0.68 -22.72 12.76
N ARG A 325 -0.99 -23.03 14.02
CA ARG A 325 -0.81 -24.36 14.62
C ARG A 325 -1.53 -25.44 13.82
N GLN A 326 -2.80 -25.23 13.49
CA GLN A 326 -3.60 -26.17 12.68
C GLN A 326 -3.01 -26.36 11.28
N ILE A 327 -2.59 -25.28 10.63
CA ILE A 327 -1.97 -25.35 9.29
C ILE A 327 -0.65 -26.12 9.33
N ILE A 328 0.18 -25.92 10.36
CA ILE A 328 1.43 -26.68 10.55
C ILE A 328 1.11 -28.17 10.71
N ALA A 329 0.19 -28.51 11.61
CA ALA A 329 -0.20 -29.89 11.88
C ALA A 329 -0.73 -30.58 10.63
N MET A 330 -1.73 -30.00 9.96
CA MET A 330 -2.37 -30.62 8.78
C MET A 330 -1.40 -30.80 7.60
N THR A 331 -0.33 -30.01 7.51
CA THR A 331 0.66 -30.09 6.41
C THR A 331 1.92 -30.88 6.75
N ALA A 332 2.12 -31.27 8.02
CA ALA A 332 3.35 -31.90 8.49
C ALA A 332 3.65 -33.21 7.76
N GLN A 333 2.64 -34.06 7.58
CA GLN A 333 2.83 -35.37 6.94
C GLN A 333 3.23 -35.24 5.47
N ALA A 334 2.73 -34.24 4.74
CA ALA A 334 3.13 -34.01 3.35
C ALA A 334 4.63 -33.70 3.24
N ARG A 335 5.18 -32.87 4.13
CA ARG A 335 6.63 -32.57 4.18
C ARG A 335 7.46 -33.79 4.54
N ARG A 336 6.99 -34.62 5.48
CA ARG A 336 7.65 -35.89 5.84
C ARG A 336 7.70 -36.85 4.65
N THR A 337 6.59 -37.05 3.96
CA THR A 337 6.52 -37.91 2.78
C THR A 337 7.39 -37.39 1.63
N LEU A 338 7.41 -36.08 1.40
CA LEU A 338 8.30 -35.46 0.41
C LEU A 338 9.79 -35.72 0.70
N ALA A 339 10.20 -35.68 1.98
CA ALA A 339 11.57 -36.03 2.36
C ALA A 339 11.89 -37.52 2.09
N LEU A 340 10.94 -38.44 2.32
CA LEU A 340 11.09 -39.86 1.99
C LEU A 340 11.19 -40.11 0.48
N LEU A 341 10.59 -39.23 -0.33
CA LEU A 341 10.66 -39.28 -1.80
C LEU A 341 11.88 -38.53 -2.38
N ASP A 342 12.87 -38.20 -1.54
CA ASP A 342 14.08 -37.45 -1.92
C ASP A 342 13.78 -36.06 -2.53
N GLN A 343 12.69 -35.43 -2.07
CA GLN A 343 12.25 -34.09 -2.48
C GLN A 343 11.94 -33.20 -1.26
N PRO A 344 12.87 -33.04 -0.29
CA PRO A 344 12.61 -32.28 0.91
C PRO A 344 12.24 -30.82 0.60
N SER A 345 11.30 -30.27 1.37
CA SER A 345 10.87 -28.88 1.22
C SER A 345 10.37 -28.28 2.52
N ASP A 346 10.81 -27.06 2.79
CA ASP A 346 10.40 -26.28 3.97
C ASP A 346 9.10 -25.49 3.77
N LEU A 347 8.54 -25.51 2.55
CA LEU A 347 7.30 -24.80 2.25
C LEU A 347 6.15 -25.34 3.11
N LEU A 348 5.34 -24.44 3.66
CA LEU A 348 4.28 -24.76 4.60
C LEU A 348 3.05 -25.33 3.89
N LEU A 349 2.56 -24.63 2.87
CA LEU A 349 1.27 -24.91 2.24
C LEU A 349 1.38 -25.97 1.15
N TRP A 350 1.21 -27.23 1.53
CA TRP A 350 1.17 -28.39 0.64
C TRP A 350 -0.22 -28.99 0.53
N SER A 351 -0.48 -29.61 -0.62
CA SER A 351 -1.71 -30.38 -0.88
C SER A 351 -1.42 -31.58 -1.77
N ARG A 352 -2.25 -32.61 -1.66
CA ARG A 352 -2.30 -33.77 -2.53
C ARG A 352 -3.34 -33.54 -3.64
N GLY A 353 -2.90 -33.56 -4.90
CA GLY A 353 -3.78 -33.46 -6.07
C GLY A 353 -4.43 -34.79 -6.46
N ALA A 354 -5.36 -34.79 -7.41
CA ALA A 354 -5.89 -36.06 -7.95
C ALA A 354 -4.96 -36.71 -9.00
N ARG A 355 -4.12 -35.91 -9.65
CA ARG A 355 -3.25 -36.29 -10.78
C ARG A 355 -1.83 -35.77 -10.57
N HIS A 356 -0.91 -36.12 -11.48
CA HIS A 356 0.46 -35.62 -11.48
C HIS A 356 0.51 -34.09 -11.72
N PRO A 357 1.38 -33.32 -11.03
CA PRO A 357 2.25 -33.77 -9.93
C PRO A 357 1.45 -34.14 -8.67
N MET A 358 1.91 -35.20 -7.99
CA MET A 358 1.22 -35.82 -6.86
C MET A 358 0.95 -34.81 -5.73
N PHE A 359 1.98 -34.06 -5.36
CA PHE A 359 1.93 -32.97 -4.41
C PHE A 359 2.03 -31.63 -5.14
N SER A 360 1.28 -30.64 -4.66
CA SER A 360 1.40 -29.26 -5.10
C SER A 360 1.47 -28.32 -3.91
N ASN A 361 2.43 -27.40 -3.93
CA ASN A 361 2.54 -26.36 -2.93
C ASN A 361 1.77 -25.09 -3.34
N ALA A 362 1.91 -24.01 -2.58
CA ALA A 362 1.27 -22.72 -2.84
C ALA A 362 1.72 -22.02 -4.13
N THR A 363 2.89 -22.34 -4.69
CA THR A 363 3.36 -21.75 -5.96
C THR A 363 2.56 -22.21 -7.18
N VAL A 364 1.79 -23.30 -7.03
CA VAL A 364 1.03 -23.92 -8.12
C VAL A 364 -0.47 -23.75 -7.87
N GLY A 365 -1.13 -22.97 -8.74
CA GLY A 365 -2.60 -22.89 -8.83
C GLY A 365 -3.31 -22.33 -7.59
N LEU A 366 -2.60 -21.68 -6.65
CA LEU A 366 -3.21 -21.21 -5.39
C LEU A 366 -4.34 -20.21 -5.62
N ARG A 367 -4.19 -19.31 -6.60
CA ARG A 367 -5.25 -18.36 -6.98
C ARG A 367 -6.53 -19.10 -7.38
N ASP A 368 -6.40 -20.03 -8.33
CA ASP A 368 -7.54 -20.75 -8.88
C ASP A 368 -8.18 -21.66 -7.81
N ALA A 369 -7.36 -22.20 -6.91
CA ALA A 369 -7.83 -22.97 -5.76
C ALA A 369 -8.63 -22.13 -4.76
N ILE A 370 -8.20 -20.88 -4.46
CA ILE A 370 -8.97 -19.94 -3.63
C ILE A 370 -10.30 -19.60 -4.30
N ASP A 371 -10.27 -19.29 -5.58
CA ASP A 371 -11.47 -18.93 -6.33
C ASP A 371 -12.45 -20.12 -6.39
N ALA A 372 -11.95 -21.36 -6.54
CA ALA A 372 -12.77 -22.58 -6.52
C ALA A 372 -13.36 -22.87 -5.13
N TRP A 373 -12.53 -22.84 -4.08
CA TRP A 373 -12.98 -23.03 -2.69
C TRP A 373 -14.07 -22.02 -2.31
N ALA A 374 -13.90 -20.75 -2.69
CA ALA A 374 -14.88 -19.72 -2.40
C ALA A 374 -16.21 -19.96 -3.12
N ARG A 375 -16.19 -20.39 -4.40
CA ARG A 375 -17.41 -20.73 -5.14
C ARG A 375 -18.16 -21.92 -4.54
N GLU A 376 -17.45 -22.95 -4.09
CA GLU A 376 -18.07 -24.13 -3.49
C GLU A 376 -18.60 -23.86 -2.08
N THR A 377 -17.84 -23.14 -1.25
CA THR A 377 -18.12 -23.02 0.19
C THR A 377 -18.97 -21.80 0.53
N LEU A 378 -18.94 -20.76 -0.31
CA LEU A 378 -19.57 -19.47 -0.05
C LEU A 378 -20.37 -18.98 -1.27
N PRO A 379 -21.35 -19.76 -1.78
CA PRO A 379 -22.10 -19.42 -2.99
C PRO A 379 -22.94 -18.15 -2.85
N ASP A 380 -23.34 -17.80 -1.62
CA ASP A 380 -24.18 -16.62 -1.35
C ASP A 380 -23.39 -15.31 -1.27
N LEU A 381 -22.06 -15.37 -1.30
CA LEU A 381 -21.21 -14.18 -1.28
C LEU A 381 -20.93 -13.67 -2.70
N PRO A 382 -20.56 -12.38 -2.86
CA PRO A 382 -20.35 -11.79 -4.17
C PRO A 382 -19.43 -12.61 -5.06
N ALA A 383 -19.83 -12.81 -6.31
CA ALA A 383 -19.01 -13.48 -7.30
C ALA A 383 -17.65 -12.79 -7.45
N GLY A 384 -16.59 -13.58 -7.62
CA GLY A 384 -15.23 -13.07 -7.75
C GLY A 384 -14.47 -12.87 -6.44
N LEU A 385 -14.92 -13.48 -5.33
CA LEU A 385 -14.09 -13.70 -4.14
C LEU A 385 -12.75 -14.32 -4.55
N ASN A 386 -11.67 -13.57 -4.34
CA ASN A 386 -10.32 -13.97 -4.69
C ASN A 386 -9.32 -13.38 -3.69
N GLY A 387 -8.08 -13.87 -3.68
CA GLY A 387 -7.05 -13.42 -2.73
C GLY A 387 -6.75 -11.91 -2.78
N ARG A 388 -7.01 -11.22 -3.90
CA ARG A 388 -6.83 -9.76 -4.00
C ARG A 388 -7.95 -9.00 -3.30
N LEU A 389 -9.21 -9.42 -3.46
CA LEU A 389 -10.35 -8.84 -2.76
C LEU A 389 -10.23 -9.07 -1.25
N LEU A 390 -9.97 -10.33 -0.85
CA LEU A 390 -9.80 -10.69 0.56
C LEU A 390 -8.69 -9.87 1.24
N ARG A 391 -7.54 -9.73 0.57
CA ARG A 391 -6.45 -8.89 1.07
C ARG A 391 -6.88 -7.43 1.15
N HIS A 392 -7.55 -6.89 0.13
CA HIS A 392 -8.00 -5.50 0.13
C HIS A 392 -8.93 -5.22 1.31
N THR A 393 -9.94 -6.07 1.51
CA THR A 393 -10.83 -6.03 2.68
C THR A 393 -10.06 -6.12 3.99
N ALA A 394 -9.15 -7.08 4.16
CA ALA A 394 -8.38 -7.21 5.39
C ALA A 394 -7.57 -5.94 5.71
N GLN A 395 -6.94 -5.30 4.70
CA GLN A 395 -6.19 -4.06 4.90
C GLN A 395 -7.09 -2.89 5.30
N VAL A 396 -8.30 -2.80 4.75
CA VAL A 396 -9.29 -1.78 5.10
C VAL A 396 -9.77 -2.00 6.54
N LEU A 397 -10.25 -3.20 6.87
CA LEU A 397 -10.78 -3.51 8.21
C LEU A 397 -9.75 -3.38 9.33
N HIS A 398 -8.47 -3.68 9.07
CA HIS A 398 -7.42 -3.45 10.07
C HIS A 398 -7.08 -1.97 10.26
N GLY A 399 -7.36 -1.10 9.28
CA GLY A 399 -7.04 0.34 9.29
C GLY A 399 -5.54 0.68 9.24
N ARG A 400 -4.65 -0.22 9.67
CA ARG A 400 -3.20 0.00 9.76
C ARG A 400 -2.40 -0.83 8.75
N PRO A 401 -1.19 -0.39 8.36
CA PRO A 401 -0.37 -1.10 7.40
C PRO A 401 -0.02 -2.52 7.87
N ARG A 402 -0.54 -3.55 7.18
CA ARG A 402 -0.06 -4.94 7.35
C ARG A 402 0.67 -5.38 6.11
N HIS A 403 1.97 -5.65 6.24
CA HIS A 403 2.76 -6.17 5.13
C HIS A 403 2.84 -5.24 3.89
N ASN A 404 2.51 -3.96 4.05
CA ASN A 404 2.69 -2.85 3.10
C ASN A 404 3.44 -1.70 3.81
N THR A 405 3.58 -0.54 3.18
CA THR A 405 4.11 0.68 3.84
C THR A 405 2.94 1.61 4.16
N PRO A 406 3.07 2.59 5.07
CA PRO A 406 2.02 3.58 5.33
C PRO A 406 1.53 4.26 4.05
N ALA A 407 2.45 4.69 3.18
CA ALA A 407 2.09 5.28 1.88
C ALA A 407 1.29 4.32 0.99
N VAL A 408 1.64 3.03 0.96
CA VAL A 408 0.88 2.04 0.17
C VAL A 408 -0.48 1.75 0.80
N GLN A 409 -0.57 1.68 2.13
CA GLN A 409 -1.84 1.52 2.86
C GLN A 409 -2.82 2.63 2.48
N ASP A 410 -2.38 3.88 2.61
CA ASP A 410 -3.16 5.06 2.28
C ASP A 410 -3.54 5.10 0.78
N GLN A 411 -2.56 5.03 -0.12
CA GLN A 411 -2.78 5.27 -1.55
C GLN A 411 -3.47 4.11 -2.30
N HIS A 412 -3.32 2.86 -1.86
CA HIS A 412 -3.81 1.70 -2.59
C HIS A 412 -4.97 0.97 -1.91
N TYR A 413 -5.16 1.16 -0.61
CA TYR A 413 -6.22 0.52 0.15
C TYR A 413 -7.24 1.57 0.60
N LEU A 414 -6.88 2.46 1.52
CA LEU A 414 -7.84 3.39 2.16
C LEU A 414 -8.44 4.39 1.16
N ARG A 415 -7.65 5.22 0.47
CA ARG A 415 -8.14 6.23 -0.50
C ARG A 415 -8.80 5.66 -1.75
N ARG A 416 -8.75 4.33 -1.94
CA ARG A 416 -9.35 3.66 -3.08
C ARG A 416 -10.54 2.81 -2.69
N ASP A 417 -10.85 2.72 -1.39
CA ASP A 417 -11.97 1.94 -0.93
C ASP A 417 -13.22 2.82 -0.89
N GLU A 418 -14.30 2.33 -1.50
CA GLU A 418 -15.56 3.07 -1.62
C GLU A 418 -16.16 3.42 -0.26
N GLN A 419 -16.14 2.47 0.69
CA GLN A 419 -16.69 2.71 2.03
C GLN A 419 -15.85 3.71 2.80
N VAL A 420 -14.52 3.58 2.75
CA VAL A 420 -13.61 4.53 3.43
C VAL A 420 -13.75 5.93 2.84
N ILE A 421 -13.90 6.06 1.51
CA ILE A 421 -14.13 7.35 0.87
C ILE A 421 -15.42 7.98 1.40
N GLU A 422 -16.51 7.21 1.47
CA GLU A 422 -17.80 7.69 1.98
C GLU A 422 -17.71 8.10 3.46
N ASP A 423 -17.21 7.21 4.32
CA ASP A 423 -17.11 7.41 5.76
C ASP A 423 -16.17 8.58 6.13
N SER A 424 -15.17 8.85 5.28
CA SER A 424 -14.19 9.92 5.54
C SER A 424 -14.68 11.33 5.19
N ARG A 425 -15.82 11.48 4.49
CA ARG A 425 -16.27 12.78 3.98
C ARG A 425 -16.41 13.82 5.09
N ASP A 426 -17.12 13.48 6.15
CA ASP A 426 -17.41 14.40 7.25
C ASP A 426 -16.15 14.70 8.07
N VAL A 427 -15.30 13.69 8.29
CA VAL A 427 -14.03 13.86 9.02
C VAL A 427 -13.06 14.76 8.22
N VAL A 428 -12.98 14.57 6.91
CA VAL A 428 -12.15 15.42 6.03
C VAL A 428 -12.72 16.82 5.98
N ALA A 429 -14.04 16.99 5.86
CA ALA A 429 -14.69 18.29 5.88
C ALA A 429 -14.40 19.03 7.20
N ALA A 430 -14.65 18.39 8.35
CA ALA A 430 -14.37 18.95 9.66
C ALA A 430 -12.88 19.29 9.85
N GLY A 431 -11.96 18.44 9.39
CA GLY A 431 -10.52 18.69 9.45
C GLY A 431 -10.08 19.86 8.56
N LEU A 432 -10.68 20.02 7.38
CA LEU A 432 -10.43 21.17 6.51
C LEU A 432 -10.99 22.46 7.10
N GLU A 433 -12.19 22.42 7.68
CA GLU A 433 -12.79 23.56 8.39
C GLU A 433 -11.95 23.98 9.59
N ASP A 434 -11.47 23.02 10.38
CA ASP A 434 -10.60 23.29 11.52
C ASP A 434 -9.24 23.87 11.07
N ALA A 435 -8.65 23.34 10.00
CA ALA A 435 -7.42 23.89 9.42
C ALA A 435 -7.62 25.34 8.93
N VAL A 436 -8.76 25.65 8.30
CA VAL A 436 -9.10 27.03 7.90
C VAL A 436 -9.33 27.92 9.12
N ARG A 437 -10.03 27.43 10.15
CA ARG A 437 -10.28 28.17 11.39
C ARG A 437 -8.97 28.50 12.11
N HIS A 438 -8.09 27.51 12.26
CA HIS A 438 -6.78 27.68 12.85
C HIS A 438 -5.91 28.65 12.05
N ALA A 439 -5.90 28.53 10.72
CA ALA A 439 -5.19 29.46 9.85
C ALA A 439 -5.69 30.90 10.06
N ARG A 440 -7.01 31.12 10.09
CA ARG A 440 -7.60 32.44 10.38
C ARG A 440 -7.19 32.98 11.74
N ALA A 441 -7.34 32.19 12.80
CA ALA A 441 -6.95 32.59 14.15
C ALA A 441 -5.46 32.94 14.28
N THR A 442 -4.60 32.29 13.48
CA THR A 442 -3.15 32.50 13.53
C THR A 442 -2.70 33.71 12.71
N VAL A 443 -3.34 34.02 11.59
CA VAL A 443 -2.86 35.07 10.67
C VAL A 443 -3.65 36.37 10.74
N GLN A 444 -4.84 36.39 11.34
CA GLN A 444 -5.67 37.60 11.39
C GLN A 444 -5.12 38.62 12.39
N MET A 445 -5.26 39.91 12.05
CA MET A 445 -4.98 40.99 13.00
C MET A 445 -5.83 40.83 14.26
N ARG A 446 -5.19 40.85 15.43
CA ARG A 446 -5.88 40.75 16.73
C ARG A 446 -6.60 42.05 17.04
N VAL A 447 -7.77 42.01 17.66
CA VAL A 447 -8.49 43.22 18.11
C VAL A 447 -8.77 43.11 19.60
N ILE A 448 -8.29 44.07 20.39
CA ILE A 448 -8.48 44.14 21.83
C ILE A 448 -9.37 45.34 22.16
N ALA A 449 -10.60 45.05 22.56
CA ALA A 449 -11.57 46.05 23.01
C ALA A 449 -11.49 46.21 24.53
N ALA A 450 -10.36 46.70 25.04
CA ALA A 450 -10.16 46.93 26.46
C ALA A 450 -10.12 48.44 26.74
N ARG A 451 -11.12 48.97 27.45
CA ARG A 451 -11.17 50.38 27.85
C ARG A 451 -11.39 50.52 29.35
N GLU A 452 -10.62 51.39 29.95
CA GLU A 452 -10.87 51.92 31.29
C GLU A 452 -12.09 52.88 31.26
N PRO A 453 -12.73 53.12 32.42
CA PRO A 453 -13.88 54.02 32.54
C PRO A 453 -13.60 55.47 32.09
N ASP A 454 -12.33 55.88 32.09
CA ASP A 454 -11.86 57.19 31.62
C ASP A 454 -11.67 57.28 30.09
N GLY A 455 -11.91 56.18 29.38
CA GLY A 455 -11.82 56.09 27.92
C GLY A 455 -10.44 55.74 27.37
N GLN A 456 -9.43 55.53 28.23
CA GLN A 456 -8.11 55.04 27.85
C GLN A 456 -8.09 53.52 27.65
N ASP A 457 -7.13 53.03 26.87
CA ASP A 457 -6.96 51.58 26.67
C ASP A 457 -6.35 50.94 27.93
N ASP A 458 -6.95 49.84 28.43
CA ASP A 458 -6.44 49.13 29.60
C ASP A 458 -5.18 48.31 29.24
N VAL A 459 -4.04 48.78 29.71
CA VAL A 459 -2.71 48.18 29.49
C VAL A 459 -2.62 46.74 30.01
N ARG A 460 -3.24 46.43 31.16
CA ARG A 460 -3.17 45.08 31.73
C ARG A 460 -3.95 44.10 30.88
N THR A 461 -5.17 44.48 30.48
CA THR A 461 -5.99 43.66 29.59
C THR A 461 -5.33 43.50 28.21
N ILE A 462 -4.68 44.55 27.67
CA ILE A 462 -3.89 44.43 26.42
C ILE A 462 -2.75 43.42 26.57
N ALA A 463 -1.97 43.51 27.66
CA ALA A 463 -0.86 42.59 27.89
C ALA A 463 -1.33 41.14 27.98
N GLU A 464 -2.39 40.88 28.75
CA GLU A 464 -2.94 39.53 28.94
C GLU A 464 -3.55 38.95 27.66
N GLN A 465 -4.39 39.72 26.95
CA GLN A 465 -5.10 39.23 25.77
C GLN A 465 -4.20 39.15 24.52
N ALA A 466 -3.20 40.03 24.40
CA ALA A 466 -2.23 39.97 23.30
C ALA A 466 -1.06 39.01 23.60
N GLY A 467 -0.85 38.59 24.85
CA GLY A 467 0.35 37.85 25.26
C GLY A 467 1.62 38.70 25.19
N LEU A 468 1.50 40.01 25.42
CA LEU A 468 2.58 40.98 25.29
C LEU A 468 3.24 41.28 26.64
N PRO A 469 4.56 41.57 26.67
CA PRO A 469 5.20 42.22 27.80
C PRO A 469 4.49 43.55 28.16
N LEU A 470 4.40 43.87 29.45
CA LEU A 470 3.69 45.07 29.94
C LEU A 470 4.25 46.38 29.36
N ASP A 471 5.54 46.45 29.10
CA ASP A 471 6.19 47.60 28.45
C ASP A 471 5.75 47.75 26.99
N VAL A 472 5.65 46.66 26.23
CA VAL A 472 5.12 46.67 24.85
C VAL A 472 3.63 47.04 24.85
N ALA A 473 2.84 46.48 25.77
CA ALA A 473 1.42 46.83 25.92
C ALA A 473 1.21 48.32 26.22
N ARG A 474 2.09 48.95 27.03
CA ARG A 474 2.05 50.41 27.25
C ARG A 474 2.32 51.19 25.96
N GLN A 475 3.27 50.75 25.15
CA GLN A 475 3.58 51.41 23.88
C GLN A 475 2.44 51.26 22.86
N VAL A 476 1.71 50.13 22.86
CA VAL A 476 0.48 49.97 22.09
C VAL A 476 -0.60 50.96 22.57
N ALA A 477 -0.85 51.01 23.89
CA ALA A 477 -1.88 51.87 24.48
C ALA A 477 -1.57 53.37 24.27
N SER A 478 -0.31 53.78 24.32
CA SER A 478 0.12 55.15 24.05
C SER A 478 0.20 55.50 22.56
N GLY A 479 0.15 54.49 21.68
CA GLY A 479 0.26 54.65 20.23
C GLY A 479 1.66 54.82 19.66
N ASN A 480 2.69 54.49 20.42
CA ASN A 480 4.07 54.55 19.94
C ASN A 480 4.36 53.48 18.87
N LEU A 481 3.58 52.39 18.85
CA LEU A 481 3.71 51.30 17.88
C LEU A 481 2.73 51.40 16.71
N ASP A 482 2.07 52.55 16.56
CA ASP A 482 1.06 52.73 15.52
C ASP A 482 1.64 52.76 14.11
N THR A 483 0.98 52.00 13.26
CA THR A 483 1.11 52.01 11.81
C THR A 483 -0.12 52.68 11.19
N ALA A 484 -0.26 52.60 9.86
CA ALA A 484 -1.39 53.20 9.16
C ALA A 484 -2.76 52.66 9.60
N VAL A 485 -2.87 51.40 10.02
CA VAL A 485 -4.16 50.72 10.29
C VAL A 485 -4.31 50.12 11.70
N GLY A 486 -3.23 50.07 12.48
CA GLY A 486 -3.22 49.61 13.88
C GLY A 486 -1.80 49.58 14.43
N ALA A 487 -1.53 48.84 15.52
CA ALA A 487 -0.20 48.69 16.08
C ALA A 487 0.56 47.48 15.49
N CYS A 488 1.89 47.56 15.45
CA CYS A 488 2.78 46.45 15.08
C CYS A 488 3.67 46.10 16.27
N GLU A 489 3.61 44.85 16.76
CA GLU A 489 4.42 44.42 17.90
C GLU A 489 5.89 44.17 17.53
N ASP A 490 6.13 43.75 16.28
CA ASP A 490 7.46 43.39 15.80
C ASP A 490 7.57 43.67 14.30
N VAL A 491 8.19 44.81 13.98
CA VAL A 491 8.42 45.24 12.59
C VAL A 491 9.64 44.55 11.95
N GLU A 492 10.52 43.96 12.76
CA GLU A 492 11.79 43.35 12.33
C GLU A 492 11.64 41.87 11.98
N HIS A 493 10.67 41.18 12.60
CA HIS A 493 10.38 39.76 12.37
C HIS A 493 8.99 39.55 11.76
N ARG A 494 8.79 40.05 10.53
CA ARG A 494 7.51 39.85 9.83
C ARG A 494 7.39 38.41 9.30
N PRO A 495 6.22 37.75 9.42
CA PRO A 495 6.00 36.42 8.84
C PRO A 495 5.80 36.41 7.31
N LEU A 496 5.56 37.58 6.71
CA LEU A 496 5.19 37.75 5.30
C LEU A 496 6.39 38.16 4.39
N SER A 497 7.64 38.00 4.83
CA SER A 497 8.87 38.02 3.99
C SER A 497 10.03 37.22 4.54
N ASP A 498 11.04 37.09 3.69
CA ASP A 498 12.37 36.52 3.93
C ASP A 498 13.27 37.38 4.86
N GLY A 499 12.72 37.87 5.98
CA GLY A 499 13.46 38.58 7.04
C GLY A 499 13.68 40.09 6.82
N GLY A 500 14.09 40.78 7.89
CA GLY A 500 14.34 42.23 7.94
C GLY A 500 13.08 43.07 8.14
N LEU A 501 13.26 44.40 8.15
CA LEU A 501 12.18 45.37 8.36
C LEU A 501 10.99 45.15 7.41
N CYS A 502 9.78 45.30 7.95
CA CYS A 502 8.54 45.14 7.21
C CYS A 502 8.44 46.12 6.03
N ARG A 503 8.25 45.59 4.81
CA ARG A 503 8.09 46.36 3.57
C ARG A 503 6.83 46.01 2.78
N VAL A 504 5.84 45.42 3.43
CA VAL A 504 4.55 45.15 2.80
C VAL A 504 3.61 46.32 3.03
N SER A 505 2.64 46.48 2.12
CA SER A 505 1.54 47.42 2.32
C SER A 505 0.87 47.20 3.68
N PHE A 506 0.53 48.29 4.37
CA PHE A 506 -0.20 48.21 5.63
C PHE A 506 -1.60 47.57 5.48
N LEU A 507 -2.14 47.46 4.27
CA LEU A 507 -3.35 46.68 4.00
C LEU A 507 -3.16 45.16 4.23
N LEU A 508 -1.92 44.68 4.33
CA LEU A 508 -1.59 43.31 4.73
C LEU A 508 -1.49 43.13 6.25
N CYS A 509 -1.50 44.21 7.04
CA CYS A 509 -1.55 44.11 8.50
C CYS A 509 -2.81 43.37 8.98
N PHE A 510 -3.93 43.47 8.27
CA PHE A 510 -5.15 42.70 8.55
C PHE A 510 -4.98 41.17 8.45
N ALA A 511 -3.88 40.70 7.85
CA ALA A 511 -3.48 39.30 7.76
C ALA A 511 -2.06 39.05 8.30
N CYS A 512 -1.64 39.83 9.31
CA CYS A 512 -0.36 39.66 9.99
C CYS A 512 -0.59 39.35 11.48
N PRO A 513 0.04 38.30 12.05
CA PRO A 513 -0.06 38.03 13.49
C PRO A 513 0.55 39.16 14.32
N ASN A 514 1.59 39.85 13.82
CA ASN A 514 2.23 40.96 14.54
C ASN A 514 1.35 42.21 14.64
N ALA A 515 0.22 42.25 13.91
CA ALA A 515 -0.67 43.39 13.89
C ALA A 515 -1.74 43.28 14.98
N LEU A 516 -1.98 44.41 15.67
CA LEU A 516 -2.92 44.53 16.76
C LEU A 516 -3.78 45.80 16.59
N ALA A 517 -5.09 45.66 16.69
CA ALA A 517 -6.02 46.78 16.77
C ALA A 517 -6.50 46.94 18.22
N THR A 518 -6.66 48.17 18.69
CA THR A 518 -7.40 48.45 19.92
C THR A 518 -8.61 49.33 19.59
N ALA A 519 -9.43 49.65 20.58
CA ALA A 519 -10.63 50.46 20.40
C ALA A 519 -10.35 51.87 19.83
N ARG A 520 -9.10 52.36 19.92
CA ARG A 520 -8.68 53.64 19.29
C ARG A 520 -8.41 53.51 17.79
N HIS A 521 -8.16 52.31 17.28
CA HIS A 521 -7.92 52.07 15.85
C HIS A 521 -9.22 51.94 15.05
N LEU A 522 -10.32 51.53 15.70
CA LEU A 522 -11.61 51.27 15.05
C LEU A 522 -12.15 52.43 14.21
N PRO A 523 -12.14 53.72 14.66
CA PRO A 523 -12.59 54.84 13.83
C PRO A 523 -11.94 54.88 12.44
N ARG A 524 -10.62 54.71 12.38
CA ARG A 524 -9.89 54.75 11.10
C ARG A 524 -10.14 53.49 10.26
N ILE A 525 -10.28 52.32 10.89
CA ILE A 525 -10.55 51.05 10.19
C ILE A 525 -11.93 51.08 9.54
N VAL A 526 -12.94 51.64 10.23
CA VAL A 526 -14.28 51.87 9.66
C VAL A 526 -14.20 52.83 8.47
N TYR A 527 -13.43 53.91 8.58
CA TYR A 527 -13.23 54.83 7.46
C TYR A 527 -12.54 54.17 6.28
N LEU A 528 -11.47 53.40 6.52
CA LEU A 528 -10.80 52.62 5.48
C LEU A 528 -11.77 51.68 4.76
N PHE A 529 -12.66 51.01 5.49
CA PHE A 529 -13.67 50.12 4.91
C PHE A 529 -14.63 50.88 3.99
N GLN A 530 -15.14 52.03 4.42
CA GLN A 530 -16.00 52.90 3.60
C GLN A 530 -15.28 53.39 2.34
N SER A 531 -14.03 53.84 2.49
CA SER A 531 -13.23 54.30 1.35
C SER A 531 -12.94 53.17 0.36
N LEU A 532 -12.67 51.94 0.82
CA LEU A 532 -12.53 50.76 -0.03
C LEU A 532 -13.86 50.41 -0.76
N GLN A 533 -15.00 50.56 -0.09
CA GLN A 533 -16.32 50.39 -0.73
C GLN A 533 -16.56 51.43 -1.82
N SER A 534 -16.25 52.70 -1.56
CA SER A 534 -16.34 53.75 -2.58
C SER A 534 -15.40 53.48 -3.75
N LEU A 535 -14.18 53.03 -3.48
CA LEU A 535 -13.19 52.67 -4.49
C LEU A 535 -13.70 51.59 -5.45
N ARG A 536 -14.44 50.59 -4.93
CA ARG A 536 -15.07 49.53 -5.74
C ARG A 536 -15.98 50.06 -6.85
N SER A 537 -16.67 51.18 -6.61
CA SER A 537 -17.61 51.77 -7.57
C SER A 537 -16.92 52.54 -8.70
N VAL A 538 -15.64 52.87 -8.56
CA VAL A 538 -14.88 53.70 -9.51
C VAL A 538 -13.78 52.95 -10.25
N VAL A 539 -13.28 51.83 -9.74
CA VAL A 539 -12.24 51.04 -10.41
C VAL A 539 -12.82 49.95 -11.32
N PRO A 540 -12.16 49.60 -12.44
CA PRO A 540 -12.56 48.45 -13.26
C PRO A 540 -12.59 47.15 -12.45
N ALA A 541 -13.56 46.28 -12.75
CA ALA A 541 -13.75 45.02 -12.01
C ALA A 541 -12.51 44.10 -11.99
N ALA A 542 -11.72 44.09 -13.06
CA ALA A 542 -10.47 43.34 -13.13
C ALA A 542 -9.41 43.87 -12.14
N VAL A 543 -9.29 45.20 -12.03
CA VAL A 543 -8.38 45.87 -11.08
C VAL A 543 -8.86 45.64 -9.65
N TRP A 544 -10.16 45.79 -9.37
CA TRP A 544 -10.74 45.46 -8.06
C TRP A 544 -10.36 44.06 -7.61
N LYS A 545 -10.58 43.07 -8.48
CA LYS A 545 -10.31 41.66 -8.18
C LYS A 545 -8.84 41.37 -7.93
N ALA A 546 -7.94 42.01 -8.69
CA ALA A 546 -6.51 41.79 -8.56
C ALA A 546 -5.92 42.48 -7.33
N ASP A 547 -6.32 43.73 -7.06
CA ASP A 547 -5.59 44.62 -6.15
C ASP A 547 -6.31 44.91 -4.82
N TRP A 548 -7.63 44.79 -4.74
CA TRP A 548 -8.40 45.39 -3.63
C TRP A 548 -9.38 44.44 -2.94
N GLU A 549 -9.99 43.50 -3.67
CA GLU A 549 -11.04 42.61 -3.18
C GLU A 549 -10.62 41.84 -1.91
N ALA A 550 -9.40 41.29 -1.91
CA ALA A 550 -8.88 40.54 -0.77
C ALA A 550 -8.65 41.42 0.47
N HIS A 551 -8.27 42.70 0.30
CA HIS A 551 -8.11 43.64 1.40
C HIS A 551 -9.45 44.09 1.94
N HIS A 552 -10.38 44.49 1.07
CA HIS A 552 -11.75 44.84 1.47
C HIS A 552 -12.41 43.73 2.27
N ARG A 553 -12.29 42.46 1.84
CA ARG A 553 -12.86 41.33 2.58
C ARG A 553 -12.24 41.18 3.97
N ARG A 554 -10.91 41.29 4.10
CA ARG A 554 -10.24 41.19 5.41
C ARG A 554 -10.66 42.29 6.38
N VAL A 555 -10.80 43.52 5.90
CA VAL A 555 -11.25 44.65 6.73
C VAL A 555 -12.72 44.44 7.14
N GLY A 556 -13.57 44.02 6.21
CA GLY A 556 -14.98 43.69 6.49
C GLY A 556 -15.11 42.57 7.52
N ASP A 557 -14.40 41.45 7.33
CA ASP A 557 -14.40 40.30 8.25
C ASP A 557 -13.98 40.72 9.67
N LEU A 558 -13.00 41.63 9.80
CA LEU A 558 -12.56 42.17 11.10
C LEU A 558 -13.64 43.05 11.73
N LEU A 559 -14.28 43.93 10.96
CA LEU A 559 -15.34 44.80 11.48
C LEU A 559 -16.58 44.00 11.88
N ASP A 560 -17.02 43.05 11.07
CA ASP A 560 -18.19 42.19 11.37
C ASP A 560 -18.03 41.43 12.69
N GLN A 561 -16.79 41.12 13.10
CA GLN A 561 -16.48 40.43 14.35
C GLN A 561 -16.34 41.37 15.55
N HIS A 562 -15.96 42.63 15.35
CA HIS A 562 -15.48 43.51 16.42
C HIS A 562 -16.16 44.89 16.50
N ALA A 563 -17.04 45.23 15.56
CA ALA A 563 -17.78 46.49 15.54
C ALA A 563 -19.22 46.27 15.06
N ASP A 564 -20.20 46.72 15.85
CA ASP A 564 -21.59 46.76 15.38
C ASP A 564 -21.72 47.88 14.32
N PRO A 565 -22.27 47.60 13.12
CA PRO A 565 -22.54 48.63 12.11
C PRO A 565 -23.28 49.86 12.62
N ARG A 566 -24.12 49.72 13.67
CA ARG A 566 -24.83 50.83 14.32
C ARG A 566 -23.89 51.81 15.03
N GLN A 567 -22.69 51.37 15.41
CA GLN A 567 -21.66 52.20 16.05
C GLN A 567 -20.80 52.95 15.05
N HIS A 568 -20.82 52.59 13.75
CA HIS A 568 -19.97 53.21 12.73
C HIS A 568 -20.11 54.74 12.67
N PRO A 569 -21.31 55.36 12.70
CA PRO A 569 -21.44 56.81 12.70
C PRO A 569 -20.77 57.47 13.90
N ALA A 570 -20.89 56.88 15.10
CA ALA A 570 -20.28 57.39 16.32
C ALA A 570 -18.75 57.24 16.30
N LEU A 571 -18.23 56.13 15.74
CA LEU A 571 -16.80 55.94 15.54
C LEU A 571 -16.23 56.96 14.55
N LEU A 572 -16.92 57.19 13.43
CA LEU A 572 -16.49 58.17 12.42
C LEU A 572 -16.53 59.62 12.91
N ALA A 573 -17.43 59.95 13.84
CA ALA A 573 -17.47 61.26 14.47
C ALA A 573 -16.21 61.56 15.31
N ARG A 574 -15.50 60.53 15.77
CA ARG A 574 -14.26 60.64 16.55
C ARG A 574 -13.01 60.72 15.67
N LEU A 575 -13.14 60.51 14.37
CA LEU A 575 -12.03 60.43 13.44
C LEU A 575 -11.46 61.81 13.14
N THR A 576 -10.17 61.99 13.39
CA THR A 576 -9.47 63.26 13.15
C THR A 576 -9.12 63.45 11.66
N GLY A 577 -8.87 64.69 11.25
CA GLY A 577 -8.41 65.00 9.88
C GLY A 577 -7.06 64.35 9.54
N GLN A 578 -6.17 64.23 10.53
CA GLN A 578 -4.88 63.56 10.37
C GLN A 578 -5.03 62.06 10.08
N GLU A 579 -5.96 61.38 10.77
CA GLU A 579 -6.25 59.96 10.56
C GLU A 579 -6.92 59.71 9.19
N ARG A 580 -7.82 60.60 8.75
CA ARG A 580 -8.38 60.55 7.38
C ARG A 580 -7.26 60.63 6.34
N GLY A 581 -6.41 61.66 6.43
CA GLY A 581 -5.30 61.83 5.50
C GLY A 581 -4.24 60.73 5.56
N LEU A 582 -4.14 59.98 6.67
CA LEU A 582 -3.30 58.79 6.75
C LEU A 582 -3.88 57.62 5.93
N ILE A 583 -5.18 57.38 6.04
CA ILE A 583 -5.88 56.34 5.26
C ILE A 583 -5.93 56.69 3.77
N ASP A 584 -6.13 57.95 3.41
CA ASP A 584 -6.14 58.37 2.01
C ASP A 584 -4.76 58.12 1.36
N ARG A 585 -3.67 58.50 2.05
CA ARG A 585 -2.30 58.19 1.60
C ARG A 585 -2.01 56.69 1.48
N LEU A 586 -2.61 55.87 2.36
CA LEU A 586 -2.52 54.41 2.26
C LEU A 586 -3.19 53.90 0.99
N LEU A 587 -4.40 54.36 0.69
CA LEU A 587 -5.16 53.93 -0.49
C LEU A 587 -4.55 54.45 -1.80
N GLU A 588 -3.90 55.61 -1.76
CA GLU A 588 -3.08 56.13 -2.85
C GLU A 588 -1.73 55.41 -3.00
N ARG A 589 -1.46 54.38 -2.18
CA ARG A 589 -0.19 53.63 -2.12
C ARG A 589 1.05 54.49 -1.85
N ARG A 590 0.88 55.68 -1.24
CA ARG A 590 1.99 56.57 -0.84
C ARG A 590 2.72 56.12 0.42
N LEU A 591 2.15 55.13 1.12
CA LEU A 591 2.72 54.51 2.32
C LEU A 591 3.25 53.10 2.04
N ASP A 592 3.08 52.59 0.81
CA ASP A 592 3.75 51.38 0.38
C ASP A 592 5.25 51.74 0.14
N PRO A 593 6.20 50.91 0.60
CA PRO A 593 7.63 51.23 0.60
C PRO A 593 8.34 51.02 -0.75
#